data_AF-A0A498DI03-F1
#
_entry.id   AF-A0A498DI03-F1
#
_cell.length_a   1.000
_cell.length_b   1.000
_cell.length_c   1.000
_cell.angle_alpha   90.00
_cell.angle_beta   90.00
_cell.angle_gamma   90.00
#
_symmetry.space_group_name_H-M   'P 1'
#
loop_
_entity.id
_entity.type
_entity.pdbx_description
1 polymer ?
#
loop_
_entity_poly.entity_id
_entity_poly.type
_entity_poly.pdbx_seq_one_letter_code
_entity_poly.pdbx_strand_id
1 'polypeptide(L)'
;MIILLFFYLLLIVSPISIFFHELGHAIGAMKVKANSVSLTIGMGEKLFSLSMRNLSIVINKMYFMGGVTKSNRNSDYKVHEQVLISLMGPFANGVLSIILLILYFYFPNPNLYFEIGIGFNIWLFITNLLPIRIRGKSTDGYLILEALSTKHE
;
A
#
# COMPACT_ATOMS: atom_id res chain seq x y z
N MET A 1 -25.87 10.22 -8.36
CA MET A 1 -24.55 10.82 -8.06
C MET A 1 -23.80 10.08 -6.96
N ILE A 2 -24.34 9.95 -5.74
CA ILE A 2 -23.65 9.25 -4.61
C ILE A 2 -23.30 7.79 -4.96
N ILE A 3 -24.23 7.04 -5.55
CA ILE A 3 -24.00 5.65 -5.97
C ILE A 3 -22.82 5.54 -6.96
N LEU A 4 -22.72 6.47 -7.90
CA LEU A 4 -21.62 6.52 -8.88
C LEU A 4 -20.28 6.78 -8.18
N LEU A 5 -20.24 7.72 -7.24
CA LEU A 5 -19.04 8.03 -6.46
C LEU A 5 -18.61 6.84 -5.58
N PHE A 6 -19.57 6.08 -5.04
CA PHE A 6 -19.29 4.87 -4.28
C PHE A 6 -18.63 3.79 -5.16
N PHE A 7 -19.17 3.53 -6.35
CA PHE A 7 -18.55 2.59 -7.29
C PHE A 7 -17.19 3.09 -7.80
N TYR A 8 -17.04 4.39 -8.03
CA TYR A 8 -15.75 4.99 -8.37
C TYR A 8 -14.72 4.78 -7.26
N LEU A 9 -15.11 5.00 -6.00
CA LEU A 9 -14.24 4.77 -4.85
C LEU A 9 -13.83 3.29 -4.77
N LEU A 10 -14.79 2.36 -4.88
CA LEU A 10 -14.52 0.93 -4.72
C LEU A 10 -13.77 0.30 -5.88
N LEU A 11 -14.10 0.66 -7.12
CA LEU A 11 -13.58 -0.02 -8.32
C LEU A 11 -12.38 0.70 -8.93
N ILE A 12 -12.14 1.97 -8.60
CA ILE A 12 -11.04 2.75 -9.17
C ILE A 12 -10.10 3.25 -8.08
N VAL A 13 -10.59 4.09 -7.16
CA VAL A 13 -9.71 4.73 -6.15
C VAL A 13 -9.07 3.69 -5.24
N SER A 14 -9.87 2.81 -4.65
CA SER A 14 -9.39 1.84 -3.66
C SER A 14 -8.32 0.89 -4.23
N PRO A 15 -8.53 0.23 -5.38
CA PRO A 15 -7.52 -0.64 -5.99
C PRO A 15 -6.24 0.10 -6.37
N ILE A 16 -6.34 1.31 -6.93
CA ILE A 16 -5.17 2.11 -7.31
C ILE A 16 -4.40 2.51 -6.05
N SER A 17 -5.07 3.02 -5.03
CA SER A 17 -4.46 3.42 -3.76
C SER A 17 -3.80 2.26 -3.03
N ILE A 18 -4.44 1.09 -3.02
CA ILE A 18 -3.86 -0.15 -2.46
C ILE A 18 -2.66 -0.58 -3.30
N PHE A 19 -2.74 -0.52 -4.62
CA PHE A 19 -1.59 -0.82 -5.47
C PHE A 19 -0.38 0.06 -5.14
N PHE A 20 -0.57 1.37 -5.00
CA PHE A 20 0.52 2.27 -4.63
C PHE A 20 1.04 2.03 -3.21
N HIS A 21 0.16 1.70 -2.27
CA HIS A 21 0.54 1.29 -0.91
C HIS A 21 1.47 0.07 -0.94
N GLU A 22 1.03 -1.01 -1.59
CA GLU A 22 1.81 -2.23 -1.71
C GLU A 22 3.10 -2.03 -2.52
N LEU A 23 3.05 -1.19 -3.55
CA LEU A 23 4.23 -0.80 -4.31
C LEU A 23 5.24 -0.06 -3.41
N GLY A 24 4.77 0.75 -2.46
CA GLY A 24 5.60 1.37 -1.42
C GLY A 24 6.39 0.33 -0.64
N HIS A 25 5.73 -0.68 -0.07
CA HIS A 25 6.41 -1.79 0.61
C HIS A 25 7.39 -2.52 -0.29
N ALA A 26 7.01 -2.78 -1.53
CA ALA A 26 7.88 -3.46 -2.50
C ALA A 26 9.15 -2.63 -2.77
N ILE A 27 9.03 -1.31 -2.93
CA ILE A 27 10.17 -0.39 -3.08
C ILE A 27 11.03 -0.40 -1.80
N GLY A 28 10.43 -0.38 -0.62
CA GLY A 28 11.14 -0.50 0.66
C GLY A 28 11.97 -1.78 0.73
N ALA A 29 11.36 -2.93 0.39
CA ALA A 29 12.02 -4.23 0.37
C ALA A 29 13.17 -4.30 -0.65
N MET A 30 12.97 -3.74 -1.85
CA MET A 30 14.03 -3.67 -2.87
C MET A 30 15.20 -2.79 -2.42
N LYS A 31 14.94 -1.67 -1.73
CA LYS A 31 15.99 -0.79 -1.19
C LYS A 31 16.86 -1.48 -0.15
N VAL A 32 16.29 -2.38 0.64
CA VAL A 32 17.03 -3.21 1.63
C VAL A 32 17.52 -4.55 1.06
N LYS A 33 17.55 -4.66 -0.27
CA LYS A 33 18.11 -5.79 -1.03
C LYS A 33 17.43 -7.13 -0.73
N ALA A 34 16.10 -7.14 -0.65
CA ALA A 34 15.32 -8.38 -0.61
C ALA A 34 15.66 -9.29 -1.82
N ASN A 35 15.83 -10.59 -1.56
CA ASN A 35 16.11 -11.58 -2.61
C ASN A 35 14.90 -11.78 -3.53
N SER A 36 13.70 -11.69 -2.98
CA SER A 36 12.45 -11.73 -3.75
C SER A 36 11.38 -10.84 -3.10
N VAL A 37 10.54 -10.25 -3.95
CA VAL A 37 9.42 -9.38 -3.57
C VAL A 37 8.22 -9.77 -4.43
N SER A 38 7.08 -9.99 -3.79
CA SER A 38 5.82 -10.37 -4.41
C SER A 38 4.74 -9.39 -3.96
N LEU A 39 4.22 -8.62 -4.91
CA LEU A 39 3.08 -7.74 -4.73
C LEU A 39 1.84 -8.42 -5.32
N THR A 40 0.81 -8.61 -4.51
CA THR A 40 -0.48 -9.18 -4.95
C THR A 40 -1.62 -8.22 -4.66
N ILE A 41 -2.46 -7.97 -5.67
CA ILE A 41 -3.69 -7.17 -5.55
C ILE A 41 -4.91 -8.06 -5.72
N GLY A 42 -5.84 -7.93 -4.80
CA GLY A 42 -7.11 -8.64 -4.79
C GLY A 42 -7.03 -10.11 -4.40
N MET A 43 -8.17 -10.79 -4.55
CA MET A 43 -8.36 -12.18 -4.17
C MET A 43 -8.91 -13.03 -5.33
N GLY A 44 -8.78 -14.35 -5.19
CA GLY A 44 -9.30 -15.33 -6.15
C GLY A 44 -8.35 -15.63 -7.30
N GLU A 45 -8.92 -16.00 -8.45
CA GLU A 45 -8.14 -16.40 -9.63
C GLU A 45 -7.32 -15.24 -10.18
N LYS A 46 -6.13 -15.59 -10.68
CA LYS A 46 -5.20 -14.67 -11.31
C LYS A 46 -5.81 -14.09 -12.59
N LEU A 47 -5.89 -12.77 -12.67
CA LEU A 47 -6.28 -12.05 -13.88
C LEU A 47 -5.04 -11.70 -14.71
N PHE A 48 -3.99 -11.22 -14.04
CA PHE A 48 -2.75 -10.78 -14.67
C PHE A 48 -1.57 -11.10 -13.76
N SER A 49 -0.42 -11.38 -14.37
CA SER A 49 0.84 -11.42 -13.63
C SER A 49 2.00 -10.95 -14.47
N LEU A 50 2.89 -10.21 -13.83
CA LEU A 50 4.16 -9.79 -14.38
C LEU A 50 5.27 -10.23 -13.42
N SER A 51 6.35 -10.78 -13.96
CA SER A 51 7.54 -11.10 -13.17
C SER A 51 8.76 -10.47 -13.83
N MET A 52 9.52 -9.70 -13.07
CA MET A 52 10.72 -9.01 -13.52
C MET A 52 11.82 -9.17 -12.46
N ARG A 53 12.87 -9.94 -12.79
CA ARG A 53 13.99 -10.23 -11.89
C ARG A 53 13.51 -10.78 -10.54
N ASN A 54 13.61 -9.99 -9.47
CA ASN A 54 13.22 -10.34 -8.11
C ASN A 54 11.85 -9.78 -7.70
N LEU A 55 11.12 -9.11 -8.61
CA LEU A 55 9.79 -8.56 -8.37
C LEU A 55 8.73 -9.35 -9.14
N SER A 56 7.73 -9.87 -8.43
CA SER A 56 6.51 -10.42 -8.99
C SER A 56 5.32 -9.53 -8.64
N ILE A 57 4.51 -9.20 -9.63
CA ILE A 57 3.25 -8.46 -9.50
C ILE A 57 2.13 -9.36 -9.97
N VAL A 58 1.12 -9.56 -9.12
CA VAL A 58 -0.05 -10.39 -9.41
C VAL A 58 -1.31 -9.58 -9.16
N ILE A 59 -2.22 -9.57 -10.13
CA ILE A 59 -3.55 -8.97 -10.00
C ILE A 59 -4.57 -10.08 -10.16
N ASN A 60 -5.44 -10.24 -9.16
CA ASN A 60 -6.50 -11.23 -9.15
C ASN A 60 -7.84 -10.62 -9.60
N LYS A 61 -8.80 -11.47 -9.99
CA LYS A 61 -10.12 -11.03 -10.50
C LYS A 61 -10.86 -10.11 -9.53
N MET A 62 -10.83 -10.40 -8.22
CA MET A 62 -11.42 -9.52 -7.20
C MET A 62 -10.39 -8.49 -6.73
N TYR A 63 -9.89 -7.66 -7.65
CA TYR A 63 -8.81 -6.68 -7.42
C TYR A 63 -9.14 -5.62 -6.36
N PHE A 64 -10.42 -5.40 -6.07
CA PHE A 64 -10.89 -4.48 -5.03
C PHE A 64 -10.85 -5.06 -3.62
N MET A 65 -10.48 -6.34 -3.45
CA MET A 65 -10.42 -7.02 -2.14
C MET A 65 -9.02 -6.97 -1.52
N GLY A 66 -8.46 -5.76 -1.35
CA GLY A 66 -7.20 -5.56 -0.64
C GLY A 66 -5.94 -5.85 -1.46
N GLY A 67 -4.80 -5.83 -0.80
CA GLY A 67 -3.49 -6.11 -1.35
C GLY A 67 -2.58 -6.73 -0.29
N VAL A 68 -1.48 -7.32 -0.75
CA VAL A 68 -0.41 -7.79 0.13
C VAL A 68 0.92 -7.80 -0.59
N THR A 69 1.94 -7.29 0.08
CA THR A 69 3.33 -7.42 -0.32
C THR A 69 4.04 -8.40 0.60
N LYS A 70 4.75 -9.35 -0.01
CA LYS A 70 5.64 -10.27 0.68
C LYS A 70 7.05 -10.05 0.18
N SER A 71 8.02 -10.06 1.08
CA SER A 71 9.42 -10.04 0.72
C SER A 71 10.18 -11.11 1.48
N ASN A 72 11.22 -11.65 0.86
CA ASN A 72 12.08 -12.66 1.47
C ASN A 72 13.55 -12.28 1.22
N ARG A 73 14.38 -12.47 2.26
CA ARG A 73 15.83 -12.34 2.20
C ARG A 73 16.46 -13.51 2.93
N ASN A 74 17.59 -14.00 2.42
CA ASN A 74 18.33 -15.13 3.01
C ASN A 74 18.81 -14.83 4.45
N SER A 75 19.06 -13.56 4.76
CA SER A 75 19.36 -13.09 6.11
C SER A 75 18.19 -12.28 6.67
N ASP A 76 17.99 -12.38 7.98
CA ASP A 76 16.93 -11.63 8.67
C ASP A 76 17.08 -10.13 8.47
N TYR A 77 15.95 -9.44 8.36
CA TYR A 77 15.90 -7.99 8.28
C TYR A 77 16.25 -7.36 9.63
N LYS A 78 17.15 -6.37 9.62
CA LYS A 78 17.43 -5.53 10.79
C LYS A 78 16.21 -4.67 11.12
N VAL A 79 16.09 -4.22 12.37
CA VAL A 79 14.97 -3.35 12.82
C VAL A 79 14.71 -2.19 11.87
N HIS A 80 15.73 -1.41 11.53
CA HIS A 80 15.55 -0.24 10.66
C HIS A 80 15.11 -0.62 9.23
N GLU A 81 15.45 -1.82 8.76
CA GLU A 81 15.01 -2.32 7.45
C GLU A 81 13.53 -2.70 7.50
N GLN A 82 13.09 -3.37 8.58
CA GLN A 82 11.67 -3.69 8.80
C GLN A 82 10.82 -2.43 8.95
N VAL A 83 11.32 -1.44 9.70
CA VAL A 83 10.68 -0.14 9.85
C VAL A 83 10.59 0.58 8.50
N LEU A 84 11.67 0.59 7.71
CA LEU A 84 11.67 1.19 6.38
C LEU A 84 10.67 0.50 5.45
N ILE A 85 10.66 -0.84 5.39
CA ILE A 85 9.72 -1.60 4.56
C ILE A 85 8.28 -1.24 4.94
N SER A 86 7.96 -1.28 6.24
CA SER A 86 6.61 -1.04 6.75
C SER A 86 6.17 0.42 6.53
N LEU A 87 7.06 1.40 6.71
CA LEU A 87 6.73 2.81 6.54
C LEU A 87 6.50 3.22 5.08
N MET A 88 7.16 2.54 4.13
CA MET A 88 7.12 2.93 2.73
C MET A 88 5.73 2.78 2.09
N GLY A 89 4.87 1.89 2.59
CA GLY A 89 3.50 1.74 2.11
C GLY A 89 2.63 2.96 2.42
N PRO A 90 2.43 3.31 3.71
CA PRO A 90 1.75 4.54 4.09
C PRO A 90 2.37 5.77 3.43
N PHE A 91 3.70 5.86 3.41
CA PHE A 91 4.40 6.98 2.76
C PHE A 91 4.01 7.14 1.28
N ALA A 92 3.85 6.04 0.54
CA ALA A 92 3.40 6.08 -0.85
C ALA A 92 1.97 6.66 -0.98
N ASN A 93 1.05 6.34 -0.05
CA ASN A 93 -0.28 6.98 -0.03
C ASN A 93 -0.21 8.47 0.30
N GLY A 94 0.68 8.88 1.22
CA GLY A 94 0.93 10.30 1.51
C GLY A 94 1.40 11.05 0.26
N VAL A 95 2.38 10.50 -0.46
CA VAL A 95 2.88 11.06 -1.73
C VAL A 95 1.77 11.10 -2.78
N LEU A 96 0.98 10.03 -2.94
CA LEU A 96 -0.13 9.99 -3.88
C LEU A 96 -1.20 11.04 -3.56
N SER A 97 -1.49 11.26 -2.28
CA SER A 97 -2.42 12.34 -1.85
C SER A 97 -1.93 13.71 -2.28
N ILE A 98 -0.63 13.99 -2.11
CA ILE A 98 -0.02 15.27 -2.53
C ILE A 98 -0.08 15.42 -4.06
N ILE A 99 0.21 14.36 -4.81
CA ILE A 99 0.11 14.38 -6.28
C ILE A 99 -1.33 14.69 -6.71
N LEU A 100 -2.33 14.01 -6.12
CA LEU A 100 -3.74 14.27 -6.42
C LEU A 100 -4.17 15.68 -6.03
N LEU A 101 -3.65 16.22 -4.93
CA LEU A 101 -3.91 17.60 -4.51
C LEU A 101 -3.33 18.62 -5.51
N ILE A 102 -2.13 18.40 -6.02
CA ILE A 102 -1.52 19.25 -7.06
C ILE A 102 -2.38 19.20 -8.34
N LEU A 103 -2.81 17.99 -8.75
CA LEU A 103 -3.68 17.83 -9.91
C LEU A 103 -5.04 18.52 -9.71
N TYR A 104 -5.61 18.43 -8.51
CA TYR A 104 -6.87 19.11 -8.16
C TYR A 104 -6.78 20.63 -8.40
N PHE A 105 -5.68 21.27 -8.02
CA PHE A 105 -5.49 22.71 -8.27
C PHE A 105 -5.16 23.05 -9.74
N TYR A 106 -4.63 22.09 -10.51
CA TYR A 106 -4.29 22.29 -11.91
C TYR A 106 -5.53 22.24 -12.82
N PHE A 107 -6.52 21.40 -12.50
CA PHE A 107 -7.74 21.30 -13.30
C PHE A 107 -8.79 22.34 -12.84
N PRO A 108 -9.20 23.28 -13.71
CA PRO A 108 -10.23 24.25 -13.36
C PRO A 108 -11.57 23.52 -13.28
N ASN A 109 -12.06 23.30 -12.05
CA ASN A 109 -13.43 23.01 -11.61
C ASN A 109 -13.36 22.10 -10.36
N PRO A 110 -14.18 22.35 -9.31
CA PRO A 110 -14.24 21.46 -8.15
C PRO A 110 -14.65 20.07 -8.61
N ASN A 111 -13.81 19.08 -8.31
CA ASN A 111 -13.95 17.73 -8.81
C ASN A 111 -13.92 16.75 -7.64
N LEU A 112 -15.12 16.34 -7.22
CA LEU A 112 -15.38 15.38 -6.14
C LEU A 112 -14.61 14.05 -6.32
N TYR A 113 -14.24 13.66 -7.54
CA TYR A 113 -13.45 12.46 -7.78
C TYR A 113 -12.02 12.58 -7.23
N PHE A 114 -11.40 13.75 -7.38
CA PHE A 114 -10.09 14.03 -6.77
C PHE A 114 -10.20 14.12 -5.25
N GLU A 115 -11.22 14.79 -4.73
CA GLU A 115 -11.42 14.92 -3.28
C GLU A 115 -11.56 13.55 -2.60
N ILE A 116 -12.34 12.64 -3.18
CA ILE A 116 -12.47 11.26 -2.69
C ILE A 116 -11.12 10.52 -2.77
N GLY A 117 -10.38 10.69 -3.87
CA GLY A 117 -9.04 10.11 -4.02
C GLY A 117 -8.05 10.59 -2.98
N ILE A 118 -8.01 11.91 -2.73
CA ILE A 118 -7.16 12.55 -1.72
C ILE A 118 -7.57 12.04 -0.33
N GLY A 119 -8.86 12.13 0.01
CA GLY A 119 -9.37 11.71 1.31
C GLY A 119 -9.11 10.23 1.60
N PHE A 120 -9.29 9.35 0.62
CA PHE A 120 -9.03 7.93 0.78
C PHE A 120 -7.55 7.60 0.99
N ASN A 121 -6.63 8.27 0.28
CA ASN A 121 -5.20 8.06 0.48
C ASN A 121 -4.69 8.65 1.79
N ILE A 122 -5.22 9.80 2.23
CA ILE A 122 -4.95 10.35 3.57
C ILE A 122 -5.46 9.38 4.64
N TRP A 123 -6.67 8.85 4.48
CA TRP A 123 -7.22 7.86 5.39
C TRP A 123 -6.32 6.63 5.48
N LEU A 124 -5.91 6.04 4.35
CA LEU A 124 -4.98 4.91 4.32
C LEU A 124 -3.62 5.23 4.98
N PHE A 125 -3.06 6.41 4.73
CA PHE A 125 -1.83 6.86 5.36
C PHE A 125 -1.96 6.88 6.89
N ILE A 126 -3.01 7.53 7.41
CA ILE A 126 -3.23 7.66 8.85
C ILE A 126 -3.51 6.29 9.47
N THR A 127 -4.48 5.53 8.94
CA THR A 127 -4.92 4.29 9.58
C THR A 127 -3.85 3.22 9.58
N ASN A 128 -3.00 3.15 8.54
CA ASN A 128 -1.91 2.19 8.53
C ASN A 128 -0.75 2.58 9.44
N LEU A 129 -0.60 3.86 9.81
CA LEU A 129 0.40 4.28 10.81
C LEU A 129 -0.04 4.03 12.26
N LEU A 130 -1.34 3.87 12.51
CA LEU A 130 -1.84 3.54 13.85
C LEU A 130 -1.42 2.10 14.21
N PRO A 131 -0.87 1.84 15.41
CA PRO A 131 -0.40 0.51 15.81
C PRO A 131 -1.57 -0.41 16.23
N ILE A 132 -2.31 -0.92 15.26
CA ILE A 132 -3.54 -1.68 15.47
C ILE A 132 -3.37 -3.10 14.95
N ARG A 133 -3.85 -4.09 15.72
CA ARG A 133 -3.95 -5.49 15.29
C ARG A 133 -5.36 -6.01 15.52
N ILE A 134 -6.02 -6.44 14.45
CA ILE A 134 -7.40 -6.93 14.50
C ILE A 134 -7.48 -8.29 13.79
N ARG A 135 -7.99 -9.31 14.48
CA ARG A 135 -8.23 -10.67 13.93
C ARG A 135 -7.03 -11.24 13.17
N GLY A 136 -5.84 -11.07 13.71
CA GLY A 136 -4.59 -11.57 13.12
C GLY A 136 -3.99 -10.73 12.00
N LYS A 137 -4.65 -9.64 11.56
CA LYS A 137 -4.07 -8.65 10.64
C LYS A 137 -3.50 -7.48 11.44
N SER A 138 -2.27 -7.11 11.11
CA SER A 138 -1.57 -5.97 11.70
C SER A 138 -1.50 -4.83 10.68
N THR A 139 -1.60 -3.59 11.14
CA THR A 139 -1.25 -2.41 10.35
C THR A 139 0.27 -2.24 10.30
N ASP A 140 0.76 -1.40 9.39
CA ASP A 140 2.19 -1.11 9.27
C ASP A 140 2.76 -0.47 10.54
N GLY A 141 2.00 0.41 11.17
CA GLY A 141 2.35 1.03 12.45
C GLY A 141 2.53 0.01 13.56
N TYR A 142 1.76 -1.09 13.53
CA TYR A 142 1.94 -2.18 14.47
C TYR A 142 3.25 -2.93 14.18
N LEU A 143 3.54 -3.22 12.91
CA LEU A 143 4.79 -3.89 12.51
C LEU A 143 6.03 -3.03 12.86
N ILE A 144 5.94 -1.71 12.69
CA ILE A 144 6.97 -0.76 13.12
C ILE A 144 7.19 -0.85 14.63
N LEU A 145 6.12 -0.80 15.42
CA LEU A 145 6.20 -0.88 16.88
C LEU A 145 6.76 -2.23 17.33
N GLU A 146 6.32 -3.33 16.72
CA GLU A 146 6.78 -4.69 16.99
C GLU A 146 8.28 -4.82 16.73
N ALA A 147 8.75 -4.36 15.56
CA ALA A 147 10.17 -4.35 15.20
C ALA A 147 11.02 -3.54 16.20
N LEU A 148 10.52 -2.40 16.68
CA LEU A 148 11.22 -1.56 17.67
C LEU A 148 11.20 -2.15 19.08
N SER A 149 10.14 -2.89 19.43
CA SER A 149 9.96 -3.49 20.76
C SER A 149 10.73 -4.79 20.95
N THR A 150 11.07 -5.46 19.84
CA THR A 150 11.85 -6.70 19.88
C THR A 150 13.28 -6.35 20.26
N LYS A 151 13.64 -6.54 21.54
CA LYS A 151 15.03 -6.43 21.99
C LYS A 151 15.85 -7.47 21.23
N HIS A 152 16.76 -7.00 20.39
CA HIS A 152 17.90 -7.81 19.97
C HIS A 152 18.83 -7.92 21.19
N GLU A 153 18.67 -8.99 21.96
CA GLU A 153 19.75 -9.54 22.80
C GLU A 153 20.79 -10.23 21.91
#